data_AF-A0A3C1A6G2-F1
#
_entry.id   AF-A0A3C1A6G2-F1
#
_cell.length_a   1.000
_cell.length_b   1.000
_cell.length_c   1.000
_cell.angle_alpha   90.00
_cell.angle_beta   90.00
_cell.angle_gamma   90.00
#
_symmetry.space_group_name_H-M   'P 1'
#
loop_
_entity.id
_entity.type
_entity.pdbx_description
1 polymer ?
#
loop_
_entity_poly.entity_id
_entity_poly.type
_entity_poly.pdbx_seq_one_letter_code
_entity_poly.pdbx_strand_id
1 'polypeptide(L)'
;MDQVISIITKYFENPESDKIITPSSDKIITPSMVNNYVKLGTIPAPVKKKYSREHLAYLFMVCTLKQTLDMSTIQKIIPVGLDNDAIKYIYNSFVKNQSTAYNYVTENILSVAIPIFENEGENQDRLNDLLLQVASAANIFKLLTEKLSECHKD
;
A
#
# COMPACT_ATOMS: atom_id res chain seq x y z
N MET A 1 -18.97 -7.96 -6.43
CA MET A 1 -18.10 -6.78 -6.30
C MET A 1 -18.13 -6.27 -4.87
N ASP A 2 -19.31 -6.10 -4.28
CA ASP A 2 -19.44 -5.63 -2.88
C ASP A 2 -18.69 -6.50 -1.86
N GLN A 3 -18.75 -7.83 -2.02
CA GLN A 3 -17.95 -8.74 -1.19
C GLN A 3 -16.44 -8.51 -1.32
N VAL A 4 -15.95 -8.19 -2.52
CA VAL A 4 -14.53 -7.91 -2.77
C VAL A 4 -14.10 -6.64 -2.08
N ILE A 5 -14.91 -5.58 -2.20
CA ILE A 5 -14.69 -4.30 -1.52
C ILE A 5 -14.68 -4.53 -0.01
N SER A 6 -15.68 -5.24 0.53
CA SER A 6 -15.77 -5.54 1.95
C SER A 6 -14.54 -6.30 2.47
N ILE A 7 -14.05 -7.30 1.73
CA ILE A 7 -12.83 -8.05 2.11
C ILE A 7 -11.60 -7.13 2.14
N ILE A 8 -11.43 -6.31 1.10
CA ILE A 8 -10.27 -5.42 0.99
C ILE A 8 -10.33 -4.32 2.06
N THR A 9 -11.49 -3.68 2.22
CA THR A 9 -11.72 -2.67 3.26
C THR A 9 -11.40 -3.24 4.64
N LYS A 10 -11.94 -4.42 4.98
CA LYS A 10 -11.67 -5.06 6.27
C LYS A 10 -10.19 -5.38 6.48
N TYR A 11 -9.46 -5.77 5.42
CA TYR A 11 -8.03 -6.04 5.52
C TYR A 11 -7.24 -4.79 5.89
N PHE A 12 -7.53 -3.66 5.25
CA PHE A 12 -6.81 -2.42 5.50
C PHE A 12 -7.28 -1.65 6.75
N GLU A 13 -8.53 -1.85 7.18
CA GLU A 13 -9.07 -1.29 8.43
C GLU A 13 -8.80 -2.18 9.66
N ASN A 14 -8.02 -3.26 9.51
CA ASN A 14 -7.86 -4.26 10.56
C ASN A 14 -7.37 -3.61 11.88
N PRO A 15 -8.17 -3.62 12.97
CA PRO A 15 -7.82 -2.97 14.23
C PRO A 15 -6.69 -3.66 15.00
N GLU A 16 -6.26 -4.86 14.60
CA GLU A 16 -5.02 -5.49 15.10
C GLU A 16 -3.76 -4.89 14.45
N SER A 17 -3.90 -4.08 13.38
CA SER A 17 -2.78 -3.32 12.85
C SER A 17 -2.46 -2.14 13.76
N ASP A 18 -1.17 -1.79 13.81
CA ASP A 18 -0.62 -0.81 14.74
C ASP A 18 -1.38 0.53 14.62
N LYS A 19 -1.98 1.00 15.71
CA LYS A 19 -2.89 2.17 15.74
C LYS A 19 -2.23 3.45 15.21
N ILE A 20 -0.89 3.47 15.17
CA ILE A 20 -0.08 4.57 14.67
C ILE A 20 -0.01 4.56 13.12
N ILE A 21 -0.15 3.39 12.48
CA ILE A 21 0.05 3.17 11.03
C ILE A 21 -1.28 2.87 10.30
N THR A 22 -2.40 2.75 11.00
CA THR A 22 -3.72 2.59 10.38
C THR A 22 -4.09 3.81 9.52
N PRO A 23 -4.43 3.62 8.23
CA PRO A 23 -4.91 4.70 7.38
C PRO A 23 -6.18 5.33 7.98
N SER A 24 -6.30 6.66 7.91
CA SER A 24 -7.56 7.34 8.20
C SER A 24 -8.66 6.84 7.26
N SER A 25 -9.92 6.89 7.72
CA SER A 25 -11.15 6.30 7.15
C SER A 25 -11.53 6.64 5.69
N ASP A 26 -10.63 7.23 4.91
CA ASP A 26 -10.86 7.48 3.50
C ASP A 26 -11.00 6.16 2.75
N LYS A 27 -11.99 6.09 1.85
CA LYS A 27 -12.38 4.87 1.15
C LYS A 27 -11.20 4.27 0.39
N ILE A 28 -10.64 3.23 0.98
CA ILE A 28 -9.46 2.49 0.54
C ILE A 28 -9.66 1.89 -0.87
N ILE A 29 -10.90 1.53 -1.20
CA ILE A 29 -11.28 1.07 -2.53
C ILE A 29 -12.76 1.34 -2.83
N THR A 30 -13.10 1.58 -4.10
CA THR A 30 -14.49 1.77 -4.56
C THR A 30 -14.82 0.86 -5.76
N PRO A 31 -16.11 0.60 -6.07
CA PRO A 31 -16.51 -0.14 -7.26
C PRO A 31 -15.94 0.44 -8.56
N SER A 32 -15.93 1.77 -8.66
CA SER A 32 -15.39 2.48 -9.83
C SER A 32 -13.89 2.28 -9.98
N MET A 33 -13.12 2.28 -8.88
CA MET A 33 -11.69 1.99 -8.92
C MET A 33 -11.41 0.57 -9.43
N VAL A 34 -12.13 -0.44 -8.91
CA VAL A 34 -12.00 -1.83 -9.39
C VAL A 34 -12.29 -1.90 -10.89
N ASN A 35 -13.37 -1.27 -11.35
CA ASN A 35 -13.71 -1.23 -12.77
C ASN A 35 -12.63 -0.52 -13.61
N ASN A 36 -12.05 0.57 -13.10
CA ASN A 36 -10.98 1.28 -13.79
C ASN A 36 -9.73 0.40 -13.93
N TYR A 37 -9.36 -0.36 -12.90
CA TYR A 37 -8.23 -1.28 -12.97
C TYR A 37 -8.46 -2.43 -13.96
N VAL A 38 -9.69 -2.95 -14.06
CA VAL A 38 -10.04 -3.94 -15.10
C VAL A 38 -9.91 -3.31 -16.50
N LYS A 39 -10.48 -2.12 -16.70
CA LYS A 39 -10.44 -1.42 -18.00
C LYS A 39 -9.04 -1.07 -18.47
N LEU A 40 -8.17 -0.69 -17.54
CA LEU A 40 -6.77 -0.37 -17.81
C LEU A 40 -5.90 -1.62 -17.95
N GLY A 41 -6.44 -2.82 -17.71
CA GLY A 41 -5.67 -4.07 -17.79
C GLY A 41 -4.63 -4.21 -16.67
N THR A 42 -4.85 -3.56 -15.53
CA THR A 42 -3.97 -3.68 -14.35
C THR A 42 -4.35 -4.87 -13.47
N ILE A 43 -5.60 -5.32 -13.59
CA ILE A 43 -6.08 -6.55 -12.97
C ILE A 43 -6.86 -7.36 -14.03
N PRO A 44 -6.87 -8.71 -13.94
CA PRO A 44 -7.66 -9.53 -14.87
C PRO A 44 -9.16 -9.26 -14.74
N ALA A 45 -9.89 -9.48 -15.83
CA ALA A 45 -11.34 -9.34 -15.85
C ALA A 45 -12.00 -10.49 -15.06
N PRO A 46 -13.03 -10.21 -14.24
CA PRO A 46 -13.70 -11.23 -13.43
C PRO A 46 -14.44 -12.25 -14.31
N VAL A 47 -14.33 -13.53 -13.95
CA VAL A 47 -15.00 -14.62 -14.67
C VAL A 47 -16.44 -14.73 -14.21
N LYS A 48 -17.41 -14.47 -15.10
CA LYS A 48 -18.86 -14.47 -14.77
C LYS A 48 -19.19 -13.59 -13.55
N LYS A 49 -18.55 -12.41 -13.46
CA LYS A 49 -18.64 -11.46 -12.31
C LYS A 49 -18.10 -12.00 -10.98
N LYS A 50 -17.41 -13.15 -10.99
CA LYS A 50 -16.74 -13.72 -9.82
C LYS A 50 -15.27 -13.30 -9.79
N TYR A 51 -14.83 -12.87 -8.62
CA TYR A 51 -13.45 -12.52 -8.34
C TYR A 51 -12.83 -13.69 -7.57
N SER A 52 -11.72 -14.19 -8.07
CA SER A 52 -10.96 -15.28 -7.47
C SER A 52 -9.84 -14.75 -6.57
N ARG A 53 -9.07 -15.64 -5.94
CA ARG A 53 -7.94 -15.25 -5.08
C ARG A 53 -6.86 -14.50 -5.85
N GLU A 54 -6.67 -14.85 -7.12
CA GLU A 54 -5.76 -14.15 -8.02
C GLU A 54 -6.19 -12.69 -8.18
N HIS A 55 -7.47 -12.43 -8.40
CA HIS A 55 -7.98 -11.06 -8.49
C HIS A 55 -7.75 -10.28 -7.20
N LEU A 56 -7.92 -10.92 -6.04
CA LEU A 56 -7.67 -10.30 -4.75
C LEU A 56 -6.18 -9.96 -4.57
N ALA A 57 -5.27 -10.86 -4.96
CA ALA A 57 -3.83 -10.61 -4.89
C ALA A 57 -3.44 -9.36 -5.72
N TYR A 58 -3.92 -9.27 -6.97
CA TYR A 58 -3.72 -8.08 -7.80
C TYR A 58 -4.30 -6.82 -7.13
N LEU A 59 -5.53 -6.89 -6.62
CA LEU A 59 -6.18 -5.74 -5.99
C LEU A 59 -5.43 -5.25 -4.75
N PHE A 60 -4.94 -6.13 -3.89
CA PHE A 60 -4.14 -5.74 -2.73
C PHE A 60 -2.86 -5.01 -3.13
N MET A 61 -2.13 -5.55 -4.10
CA MET A 61 -0.89 -4.92 -4.57
C MET A 61 -1.16 -3.58 -5.24
N VAL A 62 -2.13 -3.50 -6.17
CA VAL A 62 -2.45 -2.27 -6.89
C VAL A 62 -2.97 -1.18 -5.96
N CYS A 63 -3.87 -1.50 -5.01
CA CYS A 63 -4.40 -0.50 -4.08
C CYS A 63 -3.31 0.05 -3.13
N THR A 64 -2.33 -0.78 -2.78
CA THR A 64 -1.19 -0.35 -1.96
C THR A 64 -0.24 0.54 -2.76
N LEU A 65 0.17 0.09 -3.96
CA LEU A 65 1.21 0.73 -4.75
C LEU A 65 0.74 1.99 -5.50
N LYS A 66 -0.55 2.09 -5.84
CA LYS A 66 -1.09 3.22 -6.63
C LYS A 66 -1.01 4.56 -5.91
N GLN A 67 -0.81 4.57 -4.59
CA GLN A 67 -0.63 5.80 -3.81
C GLN A 67 0.66 6.55 -4.18
N THR A 68 1.71 5.82 -4.57
CA THR A 68 3.03 6.38 -4.87
C THR A 68 3.49 6.12 -6.31
N LEU A 69 2.99 5.07 -6.96
CA LEU A 69 3.35 4.70 -8.32
C LEU A 69 2.29 5.10 -9.36
N ASP A 70 2.78 5.44 -10.56
CA ASP A 70 1.94 5.58 -11.75
C ASP A 70 1.48 4.20 -12.26
N MET A 71 0.42 4.20 -13.08
CA MET A 71 -0.17 2.93 -13.54
C MET A 71 0.77 2.14 -14.45
N SER A 72 1.59 2.83 -15.25
CA SER A 72 2.51 2.20 -16.19
C SER A 72 3.61 1.42 -15.46
N THR A 73 4.14 1.99 -14.38
CA THR A 73 5.14 1.34 -13.53
C THR A 73 4.54 0.14 -12.81
N ILE A 74 3.30 0.24 -12.30
CA ILE A 74 2.63 -0.88 -11.64
C ILE A 74 2.45 -2.06 -12.60
N GLN A 75 2.07 -1.81 -13.86
CA GLN A 75 1.91 -2.87 -14.86
C GLN A 75 3.22 -3.58 -15.22
N LYS A 76 4.35 -2.89 -15.13
CA LYS A 76 5.68 -3.49 -15.32
C LYS A 76 6.07 -4.41 -14.17
N ILE A 77 5.84 -3.95 -12.94
CA ILE A 77 6.17 -4.71 -11.72
C ILE A 77 5.21 -5.90 -11.52
N ILE A 78 3.95 -5.72 -11.92
CA ILE A 78 2.87 -6.69 -11.73
C ILE A 78 2.15 -6.95 -13.07
N PRO A 79 2.77 -7.70 -13.99
CA PRO A 79 2.14 -7.98 -15.27
C PRO A 79 0.88 -8.85 -15.10
N VAL A 80 -0.12 -8.60 -15.96
CA VAL A 80 -1.37 -9.37 -16.03
C VAL A 80 -1.22 -10.49 -17.05
N GLY A 81 -1.92 -11.61 -16.84
CA GLY A 81 -1.88 -12.78 -17.74
C GLY A 81 -0.82 -13.82 -17.37
N LEU A 82 -0.24 -13.68 -16.17
CA LEU A 82 0.66 -14.66 -15.59
C LEU A 82 -0.10 -15.91 -15.13
N ASP A 83 0.60 -17.04 -15.05
CA ASP A 83 0.09 -18.22 -14.38
C ASP A 83 0.04 -18.05 -12.84
N ASN A 84 -0.61 -18.99 -12.16
CA ASN A 84 -0.83 -18.91 -10.72
C ASN A 84 0.47 -18.93 -9.90
N ASP A 85 1.50 -19.62 -10.36
CA ASP A 85 2.76 -19.73 -9.63
C ASP A 85 3.55 -18.42 -9.73
N ALA A 86 3.56 -17.79 -10.90
CA ALA A 86 4.13 -16.47 -11.10
C ALA A 86 3.39 -15.39 -10.30
N ILE A 87 2.05 -15.41 -10.28
CA ILE A 87 1.25 -14.48 -9.44
C ILE A 87 1.61 -14.65 -7.97
N LYS A 88 1.68 -15.89 -7.50
CA LYS A 88 2.04 -16.20 -6.11
C LYS A 88 3.45 -15.72 -5.77
N TYR A 89 4.41 -15.91 -6.68
CA TYR A 89 5.78 -15.42 -6.49
C TYR A 89 5.82 -13.90 -6.33
N ILE A 90 5.18 -13.15 -7.23
CA ILE A 90 5.13 -11.68 -7.17
C ILE A 90 4.44 -11.22 -5.89
N TYR A 91 3.30 -11.83 -5.55
CA TYR A 91 2.57 -11.47 -4.34
C TYR A 91 3.40 -11.72 -3.07
N ASN A 92 4.10 -12.86 -2.98
CA ASN A 92 4.98 -13.13 -1.84
C ASN A 92 6.16 -12.16 -1.78
N SER A 93 6.72 -11.77 -2.93
CA SER A 93 7.75 -10.74 -3.01
C SER A 93 7.21 -9.38 -2.53
N PHE A 94 6.00 -9.01 -2.94
CA PHE A 94 5.32 -7.81 -2.47
C PHE A 94 5.14 -7.83 -0.94
N VAL A 95 4.59 -8.92 -0.37
CA VAL A 95 4.40 -9.06 1.08
C VAL A 95 5.73 -8.96 1.83
N LYS A 96 6.78 -9.61 1.33
CA LYS A 96 8.12 -9.53 1.92
C LYS A 96 8.64 -8.09 1.92
N ASN A 97 8.56 -7.38 0.79
CA ASN A 97 9.01 -5.99 0.70
C ASN A 97 8.17 -5.05 1.58
N GLN A 98 6.86 -5.28 1.67
CA GLN A 98 5.98 -4.55 2.57
C GLN A 98 6.38 -4.75 4.04
N SER A 99 6.67 -5.98 4.45
CA SER A 99 7.14 -6.28 5.81
C SER A 99 8.51 -5.66 6.09
N THR A 100 9.45 -5.70 5.13
CA THR A 100 10.76 -5.05 5.27
C THR A 100 10.60 -3.53 5.45
N ALA A 101 9.77 -2.89 4.62
CA ALA A 101 9.52 -1.45 4.70
C ALA A 101 8.84 -1.07 6.03
N TYR A 102 7.86 -1.87 6.47
CA TYR A 102 7.20 -1.70 7.75
C TYR A 102 8.22 -1.75 8.89
N ASN A 103 9.02 -2.81 8.98
CA ASN A 103 10.01 -2.97 10.03
C ASN A 103 11.01 -1.81 10.07
N TYR A 104 11.50 -1.39 8.90
CA TYR A 104 12.39 -0.24 8.77
C TYR A 104 11.75 1.04 9.32
N VAL A 105 10.49 1.33 8.98
CA VAL A 105 9.77 2.49 9.51
C VAL A 105 9.55 2.36 11.01
N THR A 106 9.15 1.19 11.50
CA THR A 106 8.86 1.00 12.92
C THR A 106 10.08 1.13 13.81
N GLU A 107 11.24 0.62 13.38
CA GLU A 107 12.48 0.74 14.15
C GLU A 107 12.93 2.20 14.29
N ASN A 108 12.75 3.01 13.23
CA ASN A 108 13.24 4.39 13.19
C ASN A 108 12.24 5.42 13.75
N ILE A 109 10.94 5.24 13.53
CA ILE A 109 9.92 6.24 13.85
C ILE A 109 9.14 5.87 15.11
N LEU A 110 8.71 4.61 15.27
CA LEU A 110 7.88 4.24 16.42
C LEU A 110 8.65 4.26 17.74
N SER A 111 9.95 3.96 17.71
CA SER A 111 10.84 4.08 18.87
C SER A 111 10.88 5.50 19.44
N VAL A 112 10.66 6.52 18.60
CA VAL A 112 10.57 7.93 18.99
C VAL A 112 9.13 8.35 19.28
N ALA A 113 8.18 7.85 18.49
CA ALA A 113 6.77 8.22 18.58
C ALA A 113 6.11 7.70 19.88
N ILE A 114 6.35 6.44 20.24
CA ILE A 114 5.70 5.79 21.40
C ILE A 114 5.95 6.59 22.70
N PRO A 115 7.20 6.95 23.07
CA PRO A 115 7.44 7.74 24.28
C PRO A 115 6.79 9.13 24.28
N ILE A 116 6.58 9.74 23.10
CA ILE A 116 5.92 11.04 22.95
C ILE A 116 4.42 10.91 23.26
N PHE A 117 3.79 9.82 22.82
CA PHE A 117 2.37 9.54 23.08
C PHE A 117 2.10 9.06 24.52
N GLU A 118 3.04 8.37 25.16
CA GLU A 118 2.85 7.81 26.51
C GLU A 118 3.11 8.82 27.65
N ASN A 119 3.80 9.93 27.39
CA ASN A 119 4.07 10.95 28.41
C ASN A 119 3.08 12.14 28.28
N GLU A 120 2.26 12.35 29.31
CA GLU A 120 1.14 13.34 29.32
C GLU A 120 1.56 14.83 29.48
N GLY A 121 2.86 15.18 29.38
CA GLY A 121 3.36 16.56 29.57
C GLY A 121 4.22 17.09 28.41
N GLU A 122 4.13 18.39 28.12
CA GLU A 122 4.96 19.24 27.21
C GLU A 122 5.60 18.57 25.96
N ASN A 123 4.91 17.60 25.37
CA ASN A 123 5.39 16.85 24.21
C ASN A 123 4.95 17.45 22.87
N GLN A 124 4.23 18.58 22.88
CA GLN A 124 3.69 19.20 21.67
C GLN A 124 4.79 19.60 20.69
N ASP A 125 5.88 20.19 21.18
CA ASP A 125 7.01 20.60 20.32
C ASP A 125 7.74 19.39 19.74
N ARG A 126 7.97 18.34 20.55
CA ARG A 126 8.58 17.08 20.09
C ARG A 126 7.71 16.34 19.07
N LEU A 127 6.39 16.38 19.25
CA LEU A 127 5.43 15.83 18.30
C LEU A 127 5.45 16.62 16.99
N ASN A 128 5.50 17.95 17.06
CA ASN A 128 5.62 18.81 15.89
C ASN A 128 6.93 18.53 15.13
N ASP A 129 8.06 18.41 15.82
CA ASP A 129 9.34 18.06 15.22
C ASP A 129 9.30 16.69 14.54
N LEU A 130 8.72 15.68 15.20
CA LEU A 130 8.56 14.34 14.62
C LEU A 130 7.65 14.37 13.38
N LEU A 131 6.55 15.12 13.44
CA LEU A 131 5.64 15.31 12.31
C LEU A 131 6.36 15.94 11.10
N LEU A 132 7.17 16.98 11.34
CA LEU A 132 7.96 17.65 10.30
C LEU A 132 9.01 16.69 9.70
N GLN A 133 9.65 15.86 10.52
CA GLN A 133 10.61 14.85 10.06
C GLN A 133 9.94 13.77 9.21
N VAL A 134 8.82 13.20 9.68
CA VAL A 134 8.07 12.17 8.94
C VAL A 134 7.55 12.71 7.61
N ALA A 135 6.99 13.92 7.60
CA ALA A 135 6.51 14.57 6.37
C ALA A 135 7.66 14.81 5.38
N SER A 136 8.81 15.27 5.87
CA SER A 136 10.01 15.50 5.06
C SER A 136 10.57 14.19 4.48
N ALA A 137 10.63 13.13 5.30
CA ALA A 137 11.04 11.79 4.87
C ALA A 137 10.08 11.22 3.81
N ALA A 138 8.77 11.39 3.98
CA ALA A 138 7.76 10.95 3.01
C ALA A 138 7.98 11.62 1.63
N ASN A 139 8.30 12.92 1.60
CA ASN A 139 8.62 13.63 0.37
C ASN A 139 9.89 13.08 -0.29
N ILE A 140 10.94 12.79 0.49
CA ILE A 140 12.18 12.18 -0.01
C ILE A 140 11.90 10.81 -0.61
N PHE A 141 11.16 9.95 0.09
CA PHE A 141 10.79 8.63 -0.43
C PHE A 141 9.96 8.70 -1.71
N LYS A 142 9.05 9.67 -1.81
CA LYS A 142 8.29 9.90 -3.03
C LYS A 142 9.20 10.28 -4.20
N LEU A 143 10.12 11.24 -4.02
CA LEU A 143 11.08 11.64 -5.06
C LEU A 143 11.99 10.48 -5.47
N LEU A 144 12.48 9.69 -4.51
CA LEU A 144 13.27 8.48 -4.79
C LEU A 144 12.46 7.45 -5.58
N THR A 145 11.19 7.26 -5.21
CA THR A 145 10.28 6.34 -5.91
C THR A 145 10.07 6.77 -7.36
N GLU A 146 9.86 8.06 -7.60
CA GLU A 146 9.75 8.64 -8.95
C GLU A 146 11.04 8.42 -9.74
N LYS A 147 12.20 8.72 -9.14
CA LYS A 147 13.51 8.55 -9.81
C LYS A 147 13.81 7.09 -10.16
N LEU A 148 13.56 6.16 -9.24
CA LEU A 148 13.74 4.73 -9.49
C LEU A 148 12.76 4.22 -10.55
N SER A 149 11.55 4.76 -10.59
CA SER A 149 10.56 4.43 -11.62
C SER A 149 11.01 4.91 -13.01
N GLU A 150 11.67 6.06 -13.12
CA GLU A 150 12.28 6.53 -14.38
C GLU A 150 13.39 5.59 -14.86
N CYS A 151 14.29 5.15 -13.96
CA CYS A 151 15.35 4.19 -14.31
C CYS A 151 14.81 2.83 -14.80
N HIS A 152 13.53 2.54 -14.57
CA HIS A 152 12.84 1.34 -15.04
C HIS A 152 12.03 1.58 -16.34
N LYS A 153 12.10 2.79 -16.90
CA LYS A 153 11.48 3.15 -18.18
C LYS A 153 12.36 2.88 -19.39
N ASP A 154 13.68 2.87 -19.20
CA ASP A 154 14.70 2.47 -20.19
C ASP A 154 15.01 0.96 -20.14
#